data_AF-A0A924ID34-F1
#
_entry.id   AF-A0A924ID34-F1
#
_cell.length_a   1.000
_cell.length_b   1.000
_cell.length_c   1.000
_cell.angle_alpha   90.00
_cell.angle_beta   90.00
_cell.angle_gamma   90.00
#
_symmetry.space_group_name_H-M   'P 1'
#
loop_
_entity.id
_entity.type
_entity.pdbx_description
1 polymer ?
#
loop_
_entity_poly.entity_id
_entity_poly.type
_entity_poly.pdbx_seq_one_letter_code
_entity_poly.pdbx_strand_id
1 'polypeptide(L)'
;MSSPHQSKTHEPEVIGYCVHCRSRRTMQGATQVCNRRGKHDLKGHCSVCGKGMYRLGGWNTVSGAKPEEVPTIAPHSETSV
;
A
#
# COMPACT_ATOMS: atom_id res chain seq x y z
N MET A 1 9.35 7.41 -33.66
CA MET A 1 10.34 6.70 -32.84
C MET A 1 10.34 7.33 -31.45
N SER A 2 10.11 6.48 -30.43
CA SER A 2 10.40 6.68 -29.00
C SER A 2 9.82 7.90 -28.28
N SER A 3 8.56 7.80 -27.83
CA SER A 3 8.09 8.55 -26.67
C SER A 3 8.60 7.88 -25.39
N PRO A 4 9.46 8.53 -24.58
CA PRO A 4 9.77 8.04 -23.25
C PRO A 4 8.58 8.34 -22.34
N HIS A 5 7.72 7.36 -22.10
CA HIS A 5 6.74 7.40 -21.01
C HIS A 5 7.52 7.38 -19.68
N GLN A 6 8.04 8.53 -19.27
CA GLN A 6 8.51 8.75 -17.91
C GLN A 6 7.28 9.00 -17.03
N SER A 7 6.47 7.96 -16.84
CA SER A 7 5.45 7.90 -15.80
C SER A 7 6.17 7.75 -14.46
N LYS A 8 6.74 8.85 -13.96
CA LYS A 8 7.18 8.94 -12.57
C LYS A 8 5.94 9.14 -11.71
N THR A 9 5.14 8.09 -11.59
CA THR A 9 4.21 7.93 -10.48
C THR A 9 5.10 7.84 -9.25
N HIS A 10 5.27 8.96 -8.56
CA HIS A 10 5.90 8.97 -7.25
C HIS A 10 4.91 8.28 -6.29
N GLU A 11 4.97 6.95 -6.27
CA GLU A 11 4.30 6.13 -5.27
C GLU A 11 4.86 6.52 -3.90
N PRO A 12 4.02 6.90 -2.92
CA PRO A 12 4.49 7.18 -1.59
C PRO A 12 5.03 5.89 -0.96
N GLU A 13 6.37 5.78 -0.89
CA GLU A 13 7.06 4.68 -0.22
C GLU A 13 6.86 4.77 1.30
N VAL A 14 5.74 4.22 1.77
CA VAL A 14 5.45 4.15 3.21
C VAL A 14 6.20 2.96 3.80
N ILE A 15 7.19 3.20 4.65
CA ILE A 15 7.86 2.12 5.40
C ILE A 15 7.09 1.80 6.68
N GLY A 16 6.74 0.53 6.88
CA GLY A 16 6.10 0.00 8.09
C GLY A 16 6.85 -1.18 8.67
N TYR A 17 6.55 -1.56 9.92
CA TYR A 17 7.13 -2.75 10.55
C TYR A 17 6.21 -3.96 10.33
N CYS A 18 6.72 -4.98 9.65
CA CYS A 18 5.97 -6.21 9.44
C CYS A 18 6.24 -7.15 10.60
N VAL A 19 5.22 -7.48 11.39
CA VAL A 19 5.34 -8.45 12.50
C VAL A 19 5.66 -9.86 12.02
N HIS A 20 5.31 -10.19 10.78
CA HIS A 20 5.59 -11.49 10.20
C HIS A 20 7.04 -11.60 9.73
N CYS A 21 7.57 -10.57 9.04
CA CYS A 21 8.97 -10.52 8.64
C CYS A 21 9.91 -10.05 9.77
N ARG A 22 9.35 -9.55 10.88
CA ARG A 22 10.06 -8.91 12.00
C ARG A 22 11.07 -7.85 11.57
N SER A 23 10.70 -7.09 10.53
CA SER A 23 11.59 -6.11 9.91
C SER A 23 10.79 -4.95 9.32
N ARG A 24 11.49 -3.83 9.09
CA ARG A 24 10.95 -2.63 8.43
C ARG A 24 10.90 -2.88 6.93
N ARG A 25 9.71 -2.73 6.33
CA ARG A 25 9.42 -3.04 4.92
C ARG A 25 8.52 -1.97 4.33
N THR A 26 8.60 -1.81 3.01
CA THR A 26 7.69 -0.95 2.25
C THR A 26 6.28 -1.54 2.30
N MET A 27 5.31 -0.68 2.62
CA MET A 27 3.88 -0.97 2.57
C MET A 27 3.37 -0.62 1.18
N GLN A 28 2.82 -1.63 0.49
CA GLN A 28 2.12 -1.43 -0.77
C GLN A 28 0.67 -1.06 -0.51
N GLY A 29 0.12 -0.15 -1.32
CA GLY A 29 -1.27 0.32 -1.21
C GLY A 29 -1.55 0.91 0.17
N ALA A 30 -0.64 1.73 0.70
CA ALA A 30 -0.83 2.37 2.00
C ALA A 30 -1.93 3.44 1.92
N THR A 31 -3.07 3.15 2.53
CA THR A 31 -4.25 4.03 2.57
C THR A 31 -4.49 4.55 3.97
N GLN A 32 -4.88 5.83 4.07
CA GLN A 32 -5.32 6.41 5.32
C GLN A 32 -6.65 5.77 5.75
N VAL A 33 -6.72 5.33 7.00
CA VAL A 33 -7.93 4.77 7.61
C VAL A 33 -8.20 5.45 8.93
N CYS A 34 -9.46 5.79 9.19
CA CYS A 34 -9.88 6.24 10.52
C CYS A 34 -10.17 5.03 11.40
N ASN A 35 -9.48 4.93 12.54
CA ASN A 35 -9.80 3.92 13.53
C ASN A 35 -11.05 4.30 14.35
N ARG A 36 -11.57 3.35 15.13
CA ARG A 36 -12.77 3.56 15.98
C ARG A 36 -12.62 4.67 17.03
N ARG A 37 -11.39 5.15 17.26
CA ARG A 37 -11.07 6.24 18.21
C ARG A 37 -10.87 7.59 17.50
N GLY A 38 -11.18 7.68 16.21
CA GLY A 38 -11.04 8.90 15.42
C GLY A 38 -9.60 9.32 15.15
N LYS A 39 -8.62 8.41 15.30
CA LYS A 39 -7.24 8.67 14.89
C LYS A 39 -7.02 8.18 13.47
N HIS A 40 -6.23 8.94 12.73
CA HIS A 40 -5.81 8.62 11.37
C HIS A 40 -4.62 7.66 11.41
N ASP A 41 -4.88 6.43 11.00
CA ASP A 41 -3.91 5.37 10.84
C ASP A 41 -3.67 5.07 9.36
N LEU A 42 -2.71 4.21 9.09
CA LEU A 42 -2.35 3.73 7.77
C LEU A 42 -2.56 2.23 7.69
N LYS A 43 -3.25 1.77 6.66
CA LYS A 43 -3.43 0.34 6.33
C LYS A 43 -2.82 0.06 4.97
N GLY A 44 -2.09 -1.03 4.83
CA GLY A 44 -1.53 -1.48 3.57
C GLY A 44 -1.11 -2.95 3.64
N HIS A 45 -0.29 -3.38 2.70
CA HIS A 45 0.19 -4.77 2.62
C HIS A 45 1.72 -4.83 2.59
N CYS A 46 2.30 -5.89 3.14
CA CYS A 46 3.74 -6.12 3.08
C CYS A 46 4.16 -6.48 1.66
N SER A 47 5.14 -5.77 1.09
CA SER A 47 5.68 -6.08 -0.25
C SER A 47 6.33 -7.46 -0.37
N VAL A 48 6.73 -8.07 0.74
CA VAL A 48 7.46 -9.34 0.76
C VAL A 48 6.54 -10.52 1.02
N CYS A 49 5.66 -10.42 2.02
CA CYS A 49 4.82 -11.54 2.44
C CYS A 49 3.33 -11.34 2.15
N GLY A 50 2.92 -10.20 1.59
CA GLY A 50 1.52 -9.87 1.28
C GLY A 50 0.61 -9.66 2.50
N LYS A 51 1.09 -9.94 3.73
CA LYS A 51 0.30 -9.77 4.96
C LYS A 51 -0.12 -8.32 5.14
N GLY A 52 -1.37 -8.13 5.59
CA GLY A 52 -1.88 -6.81 5.98
C GLY A 52 -1.02 -6.19 7.08
N MET A 53 -0.64 -4.93 6.89
CA MET A 53 0.15 -4.13 7.81
C MET A 53 -0.67 -2.92 8.23
N TYR A 54 -0.72 -2.67 9.54
CA TYR A 54 -1.30 -1.47 10.12
C TYR A 54 -0.18 -0.64 10.75
N ARG A 55 -0.14 0.65 10.43
CA ARG A 55 0.77 1.61 11.01
C ARG A 55 -0.07 2.67 11.71
N LEU A 56 0.14 2.80 13.03
CA LEU A 56 -0.48 3.85 13.82
C LEU A 56 0.20 5.18 13.49
N GLY A 57 -0.57 6.18 13.07
CA GLY A 57 -0.05 7.47 12.62
C GLY A 57 0.69 7.45 11.27
N GLY A 58 1.27 8.60 10.88
CA GLY A 58 1.94 8.77 9.58
C GLY A 58 0.98 9.08 8.42
N TRP A 59 -0.29 9.39 8.68
CA TRP A 59 -1.29 9.73 7.67
C TRP A 59 -0.93 10.95 6.78
N ASN A 60 -0.02 11.81 7.24
CA ASN A 60 0.52 12.92 6.47
C ASN A 60 1.50 12.47 5.36
N THR A 61 1.96 11.22 5.35
CA THR A 61 2.89 10.71 4.33
C THR A 61 2.18 10.20 3.08
N VAL A 62 0.86 10.08 3.10
CA VAL A 62 0.03 9.60 1.98
C VAL A 62 -1.01 10.62 1.53
N SER A 63 -0.85 11.90 1.90
CA SER A 63 -1.83 12.98 1.68
C SER A 63 -2.20 13.27 0.21
N GLY A 64 -1.66 12.53 -0.76
CA GLY A 64 -1.99 12.63 -2.18
C GLY A 64 -2.64 11.39 -2.81
N ALA A 65 -2.82 10.29 -2.09
CA ALA A 65 -3.40 9.07 -2.65
C ALA A 65 -4.91 9.01 -2.38
N LYS A 66 -5.70 9.31 -3.41
CA LYS A 66 -7.15 9.09 -3.46
C LYS A 66 -7.50 7.74 -2.80
N PRO A 67 -8.53 7.65 -1.94
CA PRO A 67 -8.89 6.43 -1.18
C PRO A 67 -9.39 5.24 -2.02
N GLU A 68 -9.04 5.16 -3.30
CA GLU A 68 -9.65 4.31 -4.30
C GLU A 68 -8.58 3.65 -5.17
N GLU A 69 -7.84 2.70 -4.60
CA GLU A 69 -7.45 1.47 -5.31
C GLU A 69 -6.99 0.48 -4.24
N VAL A 70 -7.93 0.04 -3.40
CA VAL A 70 -7.77 -1.26 -2.74
C VAL A 70 -7.67 -2.25 -3.90
N PRO A 71 -6.53 -2.92 -4.13
CA PRO A 71 -6.49 -3.97 -5.13
C PRO A 71 -7.38 -5.06 -4.55
N THR A 72 -8.64 -5.05 -4.96
CA THR A 72 -9.42 -6.27 -5.06
C THR A 72 -8.55 -7.16 -5.92
N ILE A 73 -7.79 -8.03 -5.24
CA ILE A 73 -7.08 -9.14 -5.85
C ILE A 73 -8.18 -9.89 -6.58
N ALA A 74 -8.33 -9.60 -7.87
CA ALA A 74 -8.98 -10.51 -8.77
C ALA A 74 -8.25 -11.84 -8.54
N PRO A 75 -8.96 -12.92 -8.17
CA PRO A 75 -8.31 -14.22 -8.10
C PRO A 75 -7.72 -14.47 -9.49
N HIS A 76 -6.39 -14.48 -9.49
CA HIS A 76 -5.46 -15.07 -10.42
C HIS A 76 -6.14 -15.82 -11.58
N SER A 77 -5.90 -15.30 -12.78
CA SER A 77 -6.16 -15.98 -14.05
C SER A 77 -5.54 -17.38 -14.05
N GLU A 78 -6.36 -18.41 -14.21
CA GLU A 78 -6.03 -19.75 -14.73
C GLU A 78 -7.38 -20.36 -15.14
N THR A 79 -7.64 -20.89 -16.33
CA THR A 79 -6.78 -21.69 -17.20
C THR A 79 -7.27 -21.63 -18.66
N SER A 80 -6.30 -21.76 -19.54
CA SER A 80 -6.28 -22.07 -20.98
C SER A 80 -7.42 -22.88 -21.61
N VAL A 81 -7.45 -22.70 -22.95
CA VAL A 81 -8.05 -23.46 -24.07
C VAL A 81 -9.55 -23.43 -24.29
#